data_AF-A0A640VTA9-F1
#
_entry.id   AF-A0A640VTA9-F1
#
_cell.length_a   1.000
_cell.length_b   1.000
_cell.length_c   1.000
_cell.angle_alpha   90.00
_cell.angle_beta   90.00
_cell.angle_gamma   90.00
#
_symmetry.space_group_name_H-M   'P 1'
#
loop_
_entity.id
_entity.type
_entity.pdbx_description
1 polymer ?
#
loop_
_entity_poly.entity_id
_entity_poly.type
_entity_poly.pdbx_seq_one_letter_code
_entity_poly.pdbx_strand_id
1 'polypeptide(L)'
;MAKDRAVDAALDAARASPPPVPAHLMTRVLADAEAARPAVRDRSGFGVCVSELMGGWQGVGGLVAATLAGVWFGFSPPEAMPDAGALILGYENVELLTSSAELTSFGWDLDGG
;
A
#
# COMPACT_ATOMS: atom_id res chain seq x y z
N MET A 1 1.45 -24.71 -7.83
CA MET A 1 1.86 -25.97 -7.16
C MET A 1 3.05 -26.66 -7.83
N ALA A 2 2.97 -27.19 -9.07
CA ALA A 2 4.15 -27.81 -9.72
C ALA A 2 5.20 -26.79 -10.20
N LYS A 3 4.75 -25.62 -10.68
CA LYS A 3 5.61 -24.53 -11.15
C LYS A 3 6.40 -23.87 -10.01
N ASP A 4 5.78 -23.68 -8.85
CA ASP A 4 6.43 -23.10 -7.67
C ASP A 4 7.59 -23.97 -7.21
N ARG A 5 7.39 -25.29 -7.09
CA ARG A 5 8.47 -26.23 -6.71
C ARG A 5 9.65 -26.23 -7.70
N ALA A 6 9.38 -26.05 -8.99
CA ALA A 6 10.44 -25.96 -10.00
C ALA A 6 11.25 -24.67 -9.86
N VAL A 7 10.60 -23.55 -9.51
CA VAL A 7 11.27 -22.28 -9.23
C VAL A 7 12.11 -22.38 -7.96
N ASP A 8 11.55 -22.94 -6.89
CA ASP A 8 12.25 -23.11 -5.61
C ASP A 8 13.52 -23.94 -5.78
N ALA A 9 13.44 -25.08 -6.47
CA ALA A 9 14.59 -25.93 -6.77
C ALA A 9 15.66 -25.22 -7.63
N ALA A 10 15.23 -24.41 -8.61
CA ALA A 10 16.15 -23.63 -9.44
C ALA A 10 16.85 -22.52 -8.65
N LEU A 11 16.14 -21.86 -7.73
CA LEU A 11 16.72 -20.83 -6.85
C LEU A 11 17.69 -21.43 -5.84
N ASP A 12 17.39 -22.60 -5.29
CA ASP A 12 18.29 -23.30 -4.35
C ASP A 12 19.58 -23.76 -5.05
N ALA A 13 19.49 -24.26 -6.28
CA ALA A 13 20.66 -24.59 -7.09
C ALA A 13 21.54 -23.36 -7.37
N ALA A 14 20.93 -22.21 -7.68
CA ALA A 14 21.65 -20.96 -7.91
C ALA A 14 22.35 -20.42 -6.65
N ARG A 15 21.76 -20.61 -5.46
CA ARG A 15 22.39 -20.27 -4.17
C ARG A 15 23.55 -21.19 -3.82
N ALA A 16 23.44 -22.48 -4.14
CA ALA A 16 24.49 -23.47 -3.88
C ALA A 16 25.73 -23.27 -4.76
N SER A 17 25.57 -22.71 -5.97
CA SER A 17 26.68 -22.36 -6.86
C SER A 17 26.53 -20.93 -7.38
N PRO A 18 26.91 -19.92 -6.56
CA PRO A 18 26.84 -18.53 -6.99
C PRO A 18 27.78 -18.29 -8.17
N PRO A 19 27.28 -17.77 -9.30
CA PRO A 19 28.16 -17.38 -10.40
C PRO A 19 29.05 -16.21 -9.97
N PRO A 20 30.30 -16.11 -10.49
CA PRO A 20 31.15 -14.98 -10.20
C PRO A 20 30.53 -13.69 -10.73
N VAL A 21 30.39 -12.69 -9.86
CA VAL A 21 29.86 -11.37 -10.24
C VAL A 21 30.92 -10.63 -11.07
N PRO A 22 30.60 -10.18 -12.29
CA PRO A 22 31.58 -9.50 -13.13
C PRO A 22 31.93 -8.12 -12.56
N ALA A 23 33.22 -7.77 -12.56
CA ALA A 23 33.72 -6.56 -11.88
C ALA A 23 33.05 -5.26 -12.35
N HIS A 24 32.79 -5.14 -13.66
CA HIS A 24 32.13 -3.96 -14.23
C HIS A 24 30.69 -3.78 -13.71
N LEU A 25 29.97 -4.87 -13.44
CA LEU A 25 28.62 -4.82 -12.88
C LEU A 25 28.68 -4.29 -11.45
N MET A 26 29.63 -4.78 -10.65
CA MET A 26 29.84 -4.30 -9.28
C MET A 26 30.17 -2.80 -9.26
N THR A 27 31.03 -2.33 -10.15
CA THR A 27 31.33 -0.89 -10.27
C THR A 27 30.09 -0.06 -10.59
N ARG A 28 29.24 -0.52 -11.53
CA ARG A 28 28.01 0.18 -11.87
C ARG A 28 26.99 0.17 -10.73
N VAL A 29 26.83 -0.96 -10.04
CA VAL A 29 25.95 -1.08 -8.87
C VAL A 29 26.40 -0.12 -7.76
N LEU A 30 27.70 -0.01 -7.50
CA LEU A 30 28.21 0.92 -6.49
C LEU A 30 28.02 2.39 -6.90
N ALA A 31 28.23 2.72 -8.18
CA ALA A 31 28.00 4.06 -8.70
C ALA A 31 26.51 4.44 -8.65
N ASP A 32 25.62 3.51 -9.01
CA ASP A 32 24.18 3.69 -8.96
C ASP A 32 23.68 3.83 -7.52
N ALA A 33 24.18 3.00 -6.61
CA ALA A 33 23.87 3.09 -5.19
C ALA A 33 24.28 4.44 -4.59
N GLU A 34 25.44 4.99 -4.98
CA GLU A 34 25.87 6.33 -4.56
C GLU A 34 24.92 7.41 -5.10
N ALA A 35 24.54 7.33 -6.38
CA ALA A 35 23.60 8.28 -6.98
C ALA A 35 22.19 8.19 -6.38
N ALA A 36 21.77 6.99 -5.96
CA ALA A 36 20.49 6.73 -5.32
C ALA A 36 20.50 7.01 -3.81
N ARG A 37 21.64 7.38 -3.20
CA ARG A 37 21.67 7.73 -1.78
C ARG A 37 20.70 8.89 -1.54
N PRO A 38 19.68 8.70 -0.67
CA PRO A 38 18.83 9.81 -0.31
C PRO A 38 19.72 10.86 0.37
N ALA A 39 19.78 12.06 -0.22
CA ALA A 39 20.38 13.19 0.46
C ALA A 39 19.65 13.35 1.80
N VAL A 40 20.38 13.28 2.91
CA VAL A 40 19.85 13.61 4.24
C VAL A 40 19.46 15.08 4.17
N ARG A 41 18.19 15.33 3.84
CA ARG A 41 17.60 16.66 3.95
C ARG A 41 17.31 16.86 5.42
N ASP A 42 18.03 17.79 6.02
CA ASP A 42 17.71 18.30 7.35
C ASP A 42 16.35 19.02 7.26
N ARG A 43 15.27 18.25 7.40
CA ARG A 43 13.91 18.77 7.46
C ARG A 43 13.58 19.00 8.93
N SER A 44 14.18 20.01 9.53
CA SER A 44 13.85 20.38 10.90
C SER A 44 12.48 21.06 10.95
N GLY A 45 11.51 20.38 11.54
CA GLY A 45 10.14 20.88 11.72
C GLY A 45 9.28 19.92 12.51
N PHE A 46 8.32 20.45 13.26
CA PHE A 46 7.42 19.67 14.12
C PHE A 46 6.66 18.57 13.35
N GLY A 47 6.24 18.86 12.11
CA GLY A 47 5.58 17.88 11.24
C GLY A 47 6.46 16.71 10.80
N VAL A 48 7.77 16.91 10.68
CA VAL A 48 8.72 15.85 10.32
C VAL A 48 8.95 14.94 11.52
N CYS A 49 9.08 15.51 12.72
CA CYS A 49 9.19 14.76 13.97
C CYS A 49 7.98 13.83 14.19
N VAL A 50 6.74 14.34 14.01
CA VAL A 50 5.53 13.50 14.12
C VAL A 50 5.51 12.40 13.06
N SER A 51 5.92 12.70 11.82
CA SER A 51 5.99 11.69 10.77
C SER A 51 7.06 10.62 11.06
N GLU A 52 8.23 10.99 11.57
CA GLU A 52 9.29 10.05 11.93
C GLU A 52 8.89 9.17 13.11
N LEU A 53 8.26 9.73 14.14
CA LEU A 53 7.73 8.96 15.27
C LEU A 53 6.64 7.97 14.87
N MET A 54 5.82 8.28 13.86
CA MET A 54 4.79 7.37 13.36
C MET A 54 5.33 6.36 12.31
N GLY A 55 6.58 6.48 11.84
CA GLY A 55 7.13 5.57 10.81
C GLY A 55 6.90 6.04 9.37
N GLY A 56 6.72 7.35 9.18
CA GLY A 56 6.50 8.03 7.91
C GLY A 56 5.08 7.84 7.38
N TRP A 57 4.96 7.72 6.06
CA TRP A 57 3.67 7.56 5.37
C TRP A 57 2.94 6.26 5.76
N GLN A 58 3.69 5.20 6.12
CA GLN A 58 3.12 3.94 6.58
C GLN A 58 2.38 4.10 7.92
N GLY A 59 2.94 4.90 8.83
CA GLY A 59 2.28 5.26 10.09
C GLY A 59 0.98 6.00 9.91
N VAL A 60 0.99 7.00 9.04
CA VAL A 60 -0.21 7.79 8.72
C VAL A 60 -1.26 6.91 8.04
N GLY A 61 -0.86 6.04 7.11
CA GLY A 61 -1.75 5.07 6.48
C GLY A 61 -2.38 4.11 7.48
N GLY A 62 -1.60 3.60 8.45
CA GLY A 62 -2.10 2.76 9.53
C GLY A 62 -3.08 3.48 10.45
N LEU A 63 -2.82 4.75 10.79
CA LEU A 63 -3.72 5.58 11.61
C LEU A 63 -5.06 5.84 10.91
N VAL A 64 -5.02 6.14 9.60
CA VAL A 64 -6.22 6.30 8.78
C VAL A 64 -6.99 4.98 8.69
N ALA A 65 -6.30 3.86 8.46
CA ALA A 65 -6.95 2.55 8.42
C ALA A 65 -7.56 2.18 9.78
N ALA A 66 -6.89 2.45 10.90
CA ALA A 66 -7.37 2.15 12.25
C ALA A 66 -8.59 3.01 12.64
N THR A 67 -8.62 4.29 12.22
CA THR A 67 -9.77 5.17 12.44
C THR A 67 -10.98 4.73 11.60
N LEU A 68 -10.78 4.40 10.32
CA LEU A 68 -11.83 3.84 9.47
C LEU A 68 -12.36 2.50 10.01
N ALA A 69 -11.47 1.61 10.47
CA ALA A 69 -11.86 0.36 11.10
C ALA A 69 -12.64 0.60 12.41
N GLY A 70 -12.21 1.55 13.23
CA GLY A 70 -12.92 1.94 14.47
C GLY A 70 -14.31 2.49 14.20
N VAL A 71 -14.48 3.31 13.16
CA VAL A 71 -15.79 3.81 12.74
C VAL A 71 -16.68 2.67 12.23
N TRP A 72 -16.12 1.74 11.46
CA TRP A 72 -16.86 0.58 10.94
C TRP A 72 -17.38 -0.33 12.06
N PHE A 73 -16.52 -0.68 13.03
CA PHE A 73 -16.92 -1.55 14.15
C PHE A 73 -17.71 -0.81 15.24
N GLY A 74 -17.60 0.52 15.32
CA GLY A 74 -18.36 1.34 16.27
C GLY A 74 -19.83 1.54 15.87
N PHE A 75 -20.18 1.28 14.61
CA PHE A 75 -21.56 1.39 14.11
C PHE A 75 -22.33 0.08 14.36
N SER A 76 -22.64 -0.21 15.62
CA SER A 76 -23.63 -1.24 15.99
C SER A 76 -24.83 -0.58 16.65
N PRO A 77 -25.74 0.03 15.86
CA PRO A 77 -27.03 0.47 16.38
C PRO A 77 -27.87 -0.79 16.73
N PRO A 78 -28.17 -1.06 18.01
CA PRO A 78 -29.16 -2.08 18.34
C PRO A 78 -30.52 -1.67 17.75
N GLU A 79 -31.23 -2.61 17.14
CA GLU A 79 -32.48 -2.45 16.33
C GLU A 79 -33.66 -1.75 17.04
N ALA A 80 -33.49 -1.21 18.25
CA ALA A 80 -34.54 -0.68 19.11
C ALA A 80 -34.41 0.81 19.46
N MET A 81 -33.70 1.62 18.66
CA MET A 81 -33.72 3.09 18.82
C MET A 81 -34.23 3.80 17.57
N PRO A 82 -35.08 4.83 17.70
CA PRO A 82 -35.31 5.81 16.66
C PRO A 82 -33.95 6.36 16.19
N ASP A 83 -33.76 6.34 14.88
CA ASP A 83 -32.50 6.56 14.19
C ASP A 83 -31.77 7.83 14.65
N ALA A 84 -30.81 7.66 15.57
CA ALA A 84 -29.90 8.73 15.99
C ALA A 84 -29.02 9.22 14.82
N GLY A 85 -28.86 8.38 13.78
CA GLY A 85 -28.20 8.74 12.54
C GLY A 85 -29.02 9.73 11.72
N ALA A 86 -30.34 9.59 11.64
CA ALA A 86 -31.22 10.54 10.96
C ALA A 86 -31.16 11.95 11.58
N LEU A 87 -31.05 12.04 12.91
CA LEU A 87 -30.99 13.32 13.63
C LEU A 87 -29.62 14.00 13.50
N ILE A 88 -28.53 13.24 13.41
CA ILE A 88 -27.15 13.76 13.36
C ILE A 88 -26.70 14.05 11.92
N LEU A 89 -27.09 13.21 10.96
CA LEU A 89 -26.56 13.26 9.59
C LEU A 89 -27.53 13.89 8.58
N GLY A 90 -28.77 14.24 8.99
CA GLY A 90 -29.74 14.86 8.10
C GLY A 90 -29.90 14.07 6.80
N TYR A 91 -30.41 12.84 6.92
CA TYR A 91 -30.55 11.91 5.80
C TYR A 91 -31.44 12.50 4.68
N GLU A 92 -30.82 13.06 3.65
CA GLU A 92 -31.45 13.23 2.34
C GLU A 92 -31.07 12.00 1.50
N ASN A 93 -32.08 11.30 0.99
CA ASN A 93 -31.92 10.03 0.29
C ASN A 93 -31.03 10.21 -0.95
N VAL A 94 -29.78 9.73 -0.88
CA VAL A 94 -28.91 9.65 -2.05
C VAL A 94 -29.29 8.38 -2.82
N GLU A 95 -30.04 8.56 -3.90
CA GLU A 95 -30.32 7.49 -4.86
C GLU A 95 -29.02 7.11 -5.57
N LEU A 96 -28.42 5.99 -5.15
CA LEU A 96 -27.16 5.51 -5.68
C LEU A 96 -27.40 4.90 -7.07
N LEU A 97 -27.27 5.70 -8.12
CA LEU A 97 -27.06 5.16 -9.47
C LEU A 97 -25.71 4.46 -9.48
N THR A 98 -25.77 3.13 -9.45
CA THR A 98 -24.64 2.20 -9.62
C THR A 98 -23.78 2.60 -10.82
N SER A 99 -22.68 3.30 -10.55
CA SER A 99 -21.56 3.42 -11.49
C SER A 99 -20.70 2.16 -11.35
N SER A 100 -21.19 1.06 -11.93
CA SER A 100 -20.39 -0.17 -12.13
C SER A 100 -19.30 0.02 -13.20
N ALA A 101 -19.20 1.20 -13.80
CA ALA A 101 -18.28 1.50 -14.90
C ALA A 101 -16.85 1.84 -14.45
N GLU A 102 -16.64 2.21 -13.18
CA GLU A 102 -15.29 2.60 -12.72
C GLU A 102 -14.47 1.41 -12.20
N LEU A 103 -15.11 0.31 -11.78
CA LEU A 103 -14.41 -0.88 -11.26
C LEU A 103 -13.79 -1.76 -12.36
N THR A 104 -14.18 -1.56 -13.62
CA THR A 104 -13.61 -2.25 -14.80
C THR A 104 -12.56 -1.42 -15.55
N SER A 105 -12.26 -0.21 -15.08
CA SER A 105 -11.30 0.70 -15.73
C SER A 105 -9.82 0.41 -15.43
N PHE A 106 -9.51 -0.67 -14.67
CA PHE A 106 -8.15 -1.19 -14.58
C PHE A 106 -7.77 -1.77 -15.94
N GLY A 107 -7.08 -0.96 -16.75
CA GLY A 107 -6.67 -1.22 -18.14
C GLY A 107 -5.75 -2.43 -18.33
N TRP A 108 -6.33 -3.62 -18.17
CA TRP A 108 -5.72 -4.92 -18.43
C TRP A 108 -6.38 -5.63 -19.63
N ASP A 109 -7.16 -4.92 -20.44
CA ASP A 109 -7.74 -5.45 -21.69
C ASP A 109 -7.84 -4.35 -22.76
N LEU A 110 -6.71 -3.77 -23.14
CA LEU A 110 -6.61 -2.93 -24.35
C LEU A 110 -5.34 -3.24 -25.15
N ASP A 111 -5.03 -4.53 -25.32
CA ASP A 111 -4.19 -4.97 -26.43
C ASP A 111 -4.49 -6.43 -26.79
N GLY A 112 -4.95 -6.68 -28.02
CA GLY A 112 -5.08 -8.04 -28.56
C GLY A 112 -6.26 -8.27 -29.51
N GLY A 113 -6.22 -7.70 -30.72
CA GLY A 113 -7.04 -8.15 -31.86
C GLY A 113 -7.47 -7.06 -32.82
#